data_AF-X1D9R8-F1
#
_entry.id   AF-X1D9R8-F1
#
_cell.length_a   1.000
_cell.length_b   1.000
_cell.length_c   1.000
_cell.angle_alpha   90.00
_cell.angle_beta   90.00
_cell.angle_gamma   90.00
#
_symmetry.space_group_name_H-M   'P 1'
#
loop_
_entity.id
_entity.type
_entity.pdbx_description
1 polymer ?
#
loop_
_entity_poly.entity_id
_entity_poly.type
_entity_poly.pdbx_seq_one_letter_code
_entity_poly.pdbx_strand_id
1 'polypeptide(L)'
;MGMNSRGEIQRLAEIVEPHIGVISNIHHSHVGFLGSLEEIKEAKAELIPLLNRDPTNCLVLNNDSEWTPELASRARCKVITFGIGQGSDVGADGIQNQQEA
;
A
#
# COMPACT_ATOMS: atom_id res chain seq x y z
N MET A 1 0.21 7.02 -6.70
CA MET A 1 -0.16 6.70 -8.10
C MET A 1 -1.63 6.29 -8.10
N GLY A 2 -2.42 6.79 -9.04
CA GLY A 2 -3.82 6.44 -9.20
C GLY A 2 -4.02 5.41 -10.32
N MET A 3 -5.16 4.74 -10.32
CA MET A 3 -5.58 3.81 -11.37
C MET A 3 -7.11 3.74 -11.42
N ASN A 4 -7.64 3.48 -12.60
CA ASN A 4 -9.00 3.04 -12.89
C ASN A 4 -9.04 1.57 -13.33
N SER A 5 -7.90 0.97 -13.73
CA SER A 5 -7.82 -0.40 -14.21
C SER A 5 -6.46 -1.04 -13.88
N ARG A 6 -6.40 -2.37 -13.94
CA ARG A 6 -5.13 -3.12 -13.82
C ARG A 6 -4.13 -2.67 -14.89
N GLY A 7 -2.86 -2.67 -14.53
CA GLY A 7 -1.71 -2.31 -15.36
C GLY A 7 -1.30 -0.84 -15.28
N GLU A 8 -2.17 0.05 -14.78
CA GLU A 8 -1.88 1.49 -14.75
C GLU A 8 -0.87 1.87 -13.68
N ILE A 9 -0.90 1.22 -12.50
CA ILE A 9 0.12 1.45 -11.47
C ILE A 9 1.46 0.92 -11.95
N GLN A 10 1.51 -0.27 -12.54
CA GLN A 10 2.73 -0.78 -13.16
C GLN A 10 3.28 0.24 -14.17
N ARG A 11 2.45 0.71 -15.10
CA ARG A 11 2.87 1.63 -16.15
C ARG A 11 3.44 2.94 -15.59
N LEU A 12 2.81 3.51 -14.56
CA LEU A 12 3.29 4.72 -13.90
C LEU A 12 4.60 4.46 -13.13
N ALA A 13 4.70 3.33 -12.45
CA ALA A 13 5.90 2.96 -11.69
C ALA A 13 7.10 2.66 -12.59
N GLU A 14 6.88 2.13 -13.80
CA GLU A 14 7.93 1.97 -14.83
C GLU A 14 8.46 3.32 -15.36
N ILE A 15 7.65 4.38 -15.34
CA ILE A 15 8.08 5.71 -15.76
C ILE A 15 8.87 6.41 -14.65
N VAL A 16 8.39 6.30 -13.42
CA VAL A 16 8.94 7.04 -12.27
C VAL A 16 10.12 6.31 -11.61
N GLU A 17 10.17 4.98 -11.70
CA GLU A 17 11.16 4.12 -11.05
C GLU A 17 11.35 4.47 -9.56
N PRO A 18 10.30 4.30 -8.73
CA PRO A 18 10.34 4.78 -7.35
C PRO A 18 11.28 3.94 -6.47
N HIS A 19 12.03 4.63 -5.60
CA HIS A 19 12.80 3.97 -4.54
C HIS A 19 11.95 3.63 -3.31
N ILE A 20 10.85 4.38 -3.11
CA ILE A 20 9.92 4.19 -1.98
C ILE A 20 8.51 4.14 -2.54
N GLY A 21 7.78 3.07 -2.22
CA GLY A 21 6.38 2.94 -2.53
C GLY A 21 5.54 2.80 -1.27
N VAL A 22 4.37 3.46 -1.25
CA VAL A 22 3.45 3.43 -0.12
C VAL A 22 2.09 2.92 -0.59
N ILE A 23 1.62 1.83 0.00
CA ILE A 23 0.23 1.38 -0.15
C ILE A 23 -0.51 1.80 1.12
N SER A 24 -1.22 2.93 1.03
CA SER A 24 -1.84 3.57 2.19
C SER A 24 -3.05 2.80 2.74
N ASN A 25 -3.89 2.28 1.85
CA ASN A 25 -5.04 1.46 2.22
C ASN A 25 -5.57 0.68 1.00
N ILE A 26 -6.24 -0.44 1.27
CA ILE A 26 -7.07 -1.18 0.32
C ILE A 26 -8.52 -0.97 0.74
N HIS A 27 -9.22 -0.08 0.03
CA HIS A 27 -10.62 0.22 0.31
C HIS A 27 -11.35 0.55 -0.98
N HIS A 28 -12.68 0.48 -0.96
CA HIS A 28 -13.51 0.94 -2.06
C HIS A 28 -13.42 2.45 -2.21
N SER A 29 -12.57 2.94 -3.10
CA SER A 29 -12.54 4.34 -3.52
C SER A 29 -13.34 4.48 -4.82
N HIS A 30 -14.59 4.94 -4.71
CA HIS A 30 -15.59 5.01 -5.80
C HIS A 30 -15.88 3.65 -6.44
N VAL A 31 -17.11 3.14 -6.30
CA VAL A 31 -17.55 1.89 -6.92
C VAL A 31 -17.55 2.06 -8.45
N GLY A 32 -16.40 1.82 -9.08
CA GLY A 32 -16.16 2.06 -10.50
C GLY A 32 -14.93 1.30 -11.00
N PHE A 33 -15.14 0.58 -12.12
CA PHE A 33 -14.19 -0.20 -12.94
C PHE A 33 -13.48 -1.41 -12.30
N LEU A 34 -13.06 -1.36 -11.03
CA LEU A 34 -12.45 -2.51 -10.34
C LEU A 34 -13.51 -3.17 -9.43
N GLY A 35 -13.85 -4.43 -9.75
CA GLY A 35 -15.07 -5.09 -9.27
C GLY A 35 -15.04 -5.61 -7.83
N SER A 36 -13.88 -5.74 -7.19
CA SER A 36 -13.76 -6.23 -5.81
C SER A 36 -12.56 -5.62 -5.06
N LEU A 37 -12.51 -5.77 -3.74
CA LEU A 37 -11.35 -5.34 -2.94
C LEU A 37 -10.09 -6.09 -3.32
N GLU A 38 -10.20 -7.37 -3.65
CA GLU A 38 -9.10 -8.20 -4.15
C GLU A 38 -8.56 -7.63 -5.45
N GLU A 39 -9.41 -7.22 -6.39
CA GLU A 39 -8.99 -6.58 -7.64
C GLU A 39 -8.27 -5.25 -7.38
N ILE A 40 -8.79 -4.43 -6.46
CA ILE A 40 -8.14 -3.17 -6.05
C ILE A 40 -6.78 -3.46 -5.39
N LYS A 41 -6.70 -4.48 -4.54
CA LYS A 41 -5.47 -4.91 -3.87
C LYS A 41 -4.43 -5.33 -4.89
N GLU A 42 -4.78 -6.24 -5.80
CA GLU A 42 -3.86 -6.73 -6.81
C GLU A 42 -3.36 -5.60 -7.72
N ALA A 43 -4.26 -4.70 -8.13
CA ALA A 43 -3.88 -3.59 -8.99
C ALA A 43 -3.01 -2.55 -8.24
N LYS A 44 -3.21 -2.35 -6.93
CA LYS A 44 -2.26 -1.59 -6.08
C LYS A 44 -0.92 -2.31 -5.87
N ALA A 45 -0.95 -3.64 -5.78
CA ALA A 45 0.23 -4.49 -5.57
C ALA A 45 1.16 -4.54 -6.80
N GLU A 46 0.73 -4.04 -7.96
CA GLU A 46 1.56 -3.84 -9.15
C GLU A 46 2.81 -2.99 -8.89
N LEU A 47 2.82 -2.19 -7.82
CA LEU A 47 3.99 -1.44 -7.39
C LEU A 47 5.13 -2.32 -6.86
N ILE A 48 4.81 -3.47 -6.26
CA ILE A 48 5.77 -4.31 -5.50
C ILE A 48 6.88 -4.88 -6.41
N PRO A 49 6.58 -5.46 -7.59
CA PRO A 49 7.63 -5.96 -8.49
C PRO A 49 8.65 -4.88 -8.91
N LEU A 50 8.24 -3.62 -9.00
CA LEU A 50 9.12 -2.50 -9.38
C LEU A 50 10.05 -2.15 -8.23
N LEU A 51 9.54 -2.07 -7.00
CA LEU A 51 10.38 -1.86 -5.81
C LEU A 51 11.37 -3.01 -5.63
N ASN A 52 10.95 -4.25 -5.88
CA ASN A 52 11.78 -5.44 -5.76
C ASN A 52 12.93 -5.53 -6.79
N ARG A 53 13.08 -4.56 -7.70
CA ARG A 53 14.22 -4.47 -8.62
C ARG A 53 15.52 -4.13 -7.89
N ASP A 54 15.44 -3.43 -6.76
CA ASP A 54 16.58 -3.07 -5.93
C ASP A 54 16.26 -3.37 -4.45
N PRO A 55 17.07 -4.17 -3.74
CA PRO A 55 16.84 -4.48 -2.33
C PRO A 55 16.97 -3.25 -1.40
N THR A 56 17.60 -2.17 -1.85
CA THR A 56 17.71 -0.90 -1.10
C THR A 56 16.41 -0.08 -1.12
N ASN A 57 15.46 -0.42 -2.00
CA ASN A 57 14.15 0.20 -2.03
C ASN A 57 13.32 -0.14 -0.77
N CYS A 58 12.20 0.57 -0.61
CA CYS A 58 11.31 0.40 0.53
C CYS A 58 9.84 0.33 0.12
N LEU A 59 9.12 -0.65 0.65
CA LEU A 59 7.67 -0.74 0.62
C LEU A 59 7.11 -0.35 1.99
N VAL A 60 6.21 0.62 2.01
CA VAL A 60 5.50 1.06 3.21
C VAL A 60 4.06 0.58 3.17
N LEU A 61 3.63 -0.14 4.21
CA LEU A 61 2.31 -0.77 4.30
C LEU A 61 1.55 -0.32 5.56
N ASN A 62 0.23 -0.28 5.45
CA ASN A 62 -0.66 -0.03 6.59
C ASN A 62 -0.91 -1.34 7.37
N ASN A 63 -0.32 -1.47 8.55
CA ASN A 63 -0.45 -2.65 9.40
C ASN A 63 -1.86 -2.90 9.91
N ASP A 64 -2.74 -1.90 9.90
CA ASP A 64 -4.14 -2.06 10.29
C ASP A 64 -4.98 -2.73 9.18
N SER A 65 -4.37 -3.01 8.02
CA SER A 65 -5.01 -3.72 6.91
C SER A 65 -4.78 -5.23 6.98
N GLU A 66 -5.85 -6.01 6.80
CA GLU A 66 -5.80 -7.48 6.71
C GLU A 66 -4.92 -7.99 5.56
N TRP A 67 -4.69 -7.17 4.54
CA TRP A 67 -3.89 -7.52 3.36
C TRP A 67 -2.38 -7.38 3.59
N THR A 68 -1.96 -6.71 4.66
CA THR A 68 -0.54 -6.40 4.89
C THR A 68 0.36 -7.62 5.02
N PRO A 69 0.01 -8.69 5.78
CA PRO A 69 0.83 -9.89 5.84
C PRO A 69 1.09 -10.50 4.46
N GLU A 70 0.06 -10.51 3.62
CA GLU A 70 0.10 -11.06 2.27
C GLU A 70 0.97 -10.18 1.34
N LEU A 71 0.74 -8.86 1.32
CA LEU A 71 1.53 -7.92 0.53
C LEU A 71 3.00 -7.86 0.96
N ALA A 72 3.27 -7.89 2.27
CA ALA A 72 4.63 -7.91 2.81
C ALA A 72 5.39 -9.16 2.36
N SER A 73 4.72 -10.32 2.29
CA SER A 73 5.34 -11.57 1.82
C SER A 73 5.79 -11.54 0.36
N ARG A 74 5.23 -10.62 -0.46
CA ARG A 74 5.63 -10.43 -1.87
C ARG A 74 6.87 -9.54 -2.02
N ALA A 75 7.25 -8.80 -0.98
CA ALA A 75 8.37 -7.86 -1.02
C ALA A 75 9.71 -8.59 -0.86
N ARG A 76 10.69 -8.18 -1.65
CA ARG A 76 12.11 -8.55 -1.55
C ARG A 76 13.01 -7.37 -1.18
N CYS A 77 12.41 -6.20 -1.06
CA CYS A 77 13.02 -4.97 -0.57
C CYS A 77 12.64 -4.76 0.91
N LYS A 78 13.12 -3.67 1.53
CA LYS A 78 12.77 -3.36 2.91
C LYS A 78 11.26 -3.12 3.04
N VAL A 79 10.64 -3.68 4.07
CA VAL A 79 9.24 -3.37 4.43
C VAL A 79 9.25 -2.53 5.71
N ILE A 80 8.44 -1.47 5.72
CA ILE A 80 8.13 -0.68 6.92
C ILE A 80 6.62 -0.63 7.04
N THR A 81 6.12 -0.83 8.25
CA THR A 81 4.69 -0.78 8.54
C THR A 81 4.33 0.44 9.37
N PHE A 82 3.18 1.04 9.07
CA PHE A 82 2.57 2.08 9.89
C PHE A 82 1.18 1.65 10.35
N GLY A 83 0.71 2.16 11.49
CA GLY A 83 -0.67 1.91 11.93
C GLY A 83 -0.96 2.50 13.29
N ILE A 84 -2.23 2.46 13.70
CA ILE A 84 -2.68 2.84 15.05
C ILE A 84 -2.93 1.62 15.94
N GLY A 85 -2.95 0.41 15.36
CA GLY A 85 -2.92 -0.85 16.09
C GLY A 85 -1.56 -1.18 16.72
N GLN A 86 -1.46 -2.37 17.29
CA GLN A 86 -0.23 -2.87 17.89
C GLN A 86 0.71 -3.49 16.84
N GLY A 87 2.01 -3.33 17.04
CA GLY A 87 3.04 -4.08 16.29
C GLY A 87 3.50 -3.48 14.95
N SER A 88 3.18 -2.22 14.68
CA SER A 88 3.74 -1.47 13.53
C SER A 88 5.14 -0.94 13.82
N ASP A 89 5.98 -0.79 12.79
CA ASP A 89 7.28 -0.11 12.92
C ASP A 89 7.13 1.36 13.30
N VAL A 90 6.07 2.00 12.78
CA VAL A 90 5.67 3.38 13.10
C VAL A 90 4.24 3.38 13.62
N GLY A 91 4.08 3.66 14.91
CA GLY A 91 2.79 3.74 15.58
C GLY A 91 2.36 5.16 15.91
N ALA A 92 1.06 5.36 16.14
CA ALA A 92 0.54 6.57 16.80
C ALA A 92 -0.20 6.19 18.09
N ASP A 93 0.06 6.92 19.17
CA ASP A 93 -0.54 6.75 20.49
C ASP A 93 -1.21 8.05 20.98
N GLY A 94 -1.97 7.96 22.08
CA GLY A 94 -2.62 9.12 22.69
C GLY A 94 -3.65 9.82 21.79
N ILE A 95 -4.24 9.10 20.83
CA ILE A 95 -5.17 9.66 19.84
C ILE A 95 -6.44 10.17 20.55
N GLN A 96 -6.72 11.46 20.40
CA GLN A 96 -7.92 12.11 20.91
C GLN A 96 -8.82 12.49 19.74
N ASN A 97 -10.03 11.93 19.71
CA ASN A 97 -11.05 12.40 18.78
C ASN A 97 -11.60 13.73 19.28
N GLN A 98 -11.31 14.83 18.57
CA GLN A 98 -12.05 16.06 18.77
C GLN A 98 -13.43 15.86 18.14
N GLN A 99 -14.44 15.57 18.98
CA GLN A 99 -15.82 15.66 18.52
C GLN A 99 -16.12 17.14 18.25
N GLU A 100 -16.39 17.50 16.99
CA GLU A 100 -17.06 18.75 16.68
C GLU A 100 -18.48 18.68 17.26
N ALA A 101 -18.81 19.65 18.13
CA ALA A 101 -20.11 19.80 18.77
C ALA A 101 -21.16 20.37 17.81
#